data_AF-A0A196SMS2-F1
#
_entry.id   AF-A0A196SMS2-F1
#
_cell.length_a   1.000
_cell.length_b   1.000
_cell.length_c   1.000
_cell.angle_alpha   90.00
_cell.angle_beta   90.00
_cell.angle_gamma   90.00
#
_symmetry.space_group_name_H-M   'P 1'
#
loop_
_entity.id
_entity.type
_entity.pdbx_description
1 polymer ?
#
loop_
_entity_poly.entity_id
_entity_poly.type
_entity_poly.pdbx_seq_one_letter_code
_entity_poly.pdbx_strand_id
1 'polypeptide(L)'
;MNTILLVLAVVAVSIVAVCIAWLWYMGFFRNVTVDMRESREMTIINMNYTGSMQDTKKGFDDFEKKVAKLIPINQPFSWMGGAYYTTPSQVKNPIDNKWSVFFVLDDRPEALAAAKALPPSNEYKVITIPKTNVLFGSFPFRNPLSYMFGPMKVYPRITEYMNEHKIASVGCIELYPYGPEDIQYIMYFDHKEIFDELQESSFVAANEL
;
A
#
# COMPACT_ATOMS: atom_id res chain seq x y z
N MET A 1 -11.98 47.36 21.94
CA MET A 1 -12.09 45.94 22.33
C MET A 1 -12.79 45.11 21.26
N ASN A 2 -13.89 45.58 20.67
CA ASN A 2 -14.68 44.80 19.67
C ASN A 2 -13.95 44.54 18.34
N THR A 3 -13.13 45.47 17.83
CA THR A 3 -12.44 45.29 16.53
C THR A 3 -11.38 44.19 16.58
N ILE A 4 -10.58 44.12 17.65
CA ILE A 4 -9.55 43.09 17.82
C ILE A 4 -10.21 41.71 17.97
N LEU A 5 -11.26 41.60 18.79
CA LEU A 5 -12.01 40.35 18.95
C LEU A 5 -12.66 39.91 17.63
N LEU A 6 -13.22 40.83 16.85
CA LEU A 6 -13.78 40.55 15.53
C LEU A 6 -12.72 40.08 14.54
N VAL A 7 -11.56 40.73 14.50
CA VAL A 7 -10.43 40.29 13.66
C VAL A 7 -9.96 38.89 14.06
N LEU A 8 -9.80 38.61 15.35
CA LEU A 8 -9.42 37.28 15.83
C LEU A 8 -10.46 36.22 15.46
N ALA A 9 -11.75 36.54 15.58
CA ALA A 9 -12.83 35.63 15.17
C ALA A 9 -12.80 35.36 13.66
N VAL A 10 -12.63 36.39 12.82
CA VAL A 10 -12.53 36.24 11.36
C VAL A 10 -11.32 35.38 10.98
N VAL A 11 -10.17 35.61 11.61
CA VAL A 11 -8.95 34.80 11.39
C VAL A 11 -9.20 33.34 11.78
N ALA A 12 -9.79 33.09 12.96
CA ALA A 12 -10.09 31.73 13.40
C ALA A 12 -11.05 31.01 12.45
N VAL A 13 -12.13 31.66 12.01
CA VAL A 13 -13.09 31.10 11.03
C VAL A 13 -12.40 30.82 9.70
N SER A 14 -11.52 31.71 9.25
CA SER A 14 -10.77 31.54 8.00
C SER A 14 -9.85 30.33 8.05
N ILE A 15 -9.14 30.13 9.17
CA ILE A 15 -8.29 28.95 9.38
C ILE A 15 -9.14 27.68 9.33
N VAL A 16 -10.26 27.64 10.04
CA VAL A 16 -11.17 26.48 10.03
C VAL A 16 -11.68 26.19 8.62
N ALA A 17 -12.09 27.21 7.87
CA ALA A 17 -12.54 27.05 6.48
C ALA A 17 -11.45 26.46 5.57
N VAL A 18 -10.21 26.95 5.71
CA VAL A 18 -9.05 26.41 4.96
C VAL A 18 -8.78 24.96 5.35
N CYS A 19 -8.83 24.62 6.64
CA CYS A 19 -8.65 23.24 7.11
C CYS A 19 -9.72 22.30 6.55
N ILE A 20 -11.00 22.71 6.54
CA ILE A 20 -12.11 21.92 5.98
C ILE A 20 -11.93 21.74 4.47
N ALA A 21 -11.61 22.82 3.74
CA ALA A 21 -11.37 22.75 2.31
C ALA A 21 -10.20 21.81 1.97
N TRP A 22 -9.13 21.86 2.77
CA TRP A 22 -7.98 20.97 2.62
C TRP A 22 -8.36 19.50 2.91
N LEU A 23 -9.09 19.21 3.99
CA LEU A 23 -9.58 17.86 4.27
C LEU A 23 -10.51 17.32 3.17
N TRP A 24 -11.33 18.20 2.58
CA TRP A 24 -12.16 17.86 1.43
C TRP A 24 -11.32 17.50 0.22
N TYR A 25 -10.30 18.31 -0.12
CA TYR A 25 -9.37 18.04 -1.21
C TYR A 25 -8.61 16.71 -1.02
N MET A 26 -8.24 16.39 0.22
CA MET A 26 -7.61 15.12 0.60
C MET A 26 -8.52 13.90 0.47
N GLY A 27 -9.83 14.10 0.21
CA GLY A 27 -10.80 13.00 0.12
C GLY A 27 -11.27 12.46 1.46
N PHE A 28 -11.00 13.16 2.58
CA PHE A 28 -11.37 12.70 3.93
C PHE A 28 -12.88 12.47 4.10
N PHE A 29 -13.68 13.34 3.47
CA PHE A 29 -15.15 13.25 3.47
C PHE A 29 -15.71 12.42 2.30
N ARG A 30 -14.87 11.83 1.45
CA ARG A 30 -15.31 10.98 0.35
C ARG A 30 -15.94 9.70 0.93
N ASN A 31 -17.08 9.30 0.38
CA ASN A 31 -17.64 7.98 0.63
C ASN A 31 -16.79 6.95 -0.11
N VAL A 32 -16.06 6.12 0.65
CA VAL A 32 -15.34 4.98 0.08
C VAL A 32 -16.34 3.88 -0.24
N THR A 33 -16.34 3.45 -1.49
CA THR A 33 -17.05 2.27 -1.97
C THR A 33 -16.08 1.11 -2.06
N VAL A 34 -16.56 -0.08 -1.68
CA VAL A 34 -15.82 -1.33 -1.83
C VAL A 34 -16.72 -2.26 -2.64
N ASP A 35 -16.16 -2.88 -3.67
CA ASP A 35 -16.90 -3.73 -4.61
C ASP A 35 -16.10 -4.97 -5.01
N MET A 36 -16.84 -6.03 -5.35
CA MET A 36 -16.26 -7.23 -5.94
C MET A 36 -15.98 -6.99 -7.41
N ARG A 37 -14.74 -7.24 -7.83
CA ARG A 37 -14.34 -7.12 -9.23
C ARG A 37 -13.18 -8.04 -9.55
N GLU A 38 -12.87 -8.15 -10.82
CA GLU A 38 -11.71 -8.91 -11.28
C GLU A 38 -10.44 -8.07 -11.14
N SER A 39 -9.38 -8.64 -10.56
CA SER A 39 -8.05 -8.03 -10.53
C SER A 39 -7.42 -8.03 -11.92
N ARG A 40 -6.27 -7.33 -12.05
CA ARG A 40 -5.34 -7.58 -13.15
C ARG A 40 -4.37 -8.67 -12.74
N GLU A 41 -3.89 -9.44 -13.72
CA GLU A 41 -2.66 -10.21 -13.54
C GLU A 41 -1.50 -9.23 -13.33
N MET A 42 -0.58 -9.57 -12.41
CA MET A 42 0.58 -8.74 -12.13
C MET A 42 1.84 -9.57 -11.88
N THR A 43 2.90 -9.31 -12.64
CA THR A 43 4.24 -9.80 -12.30
C THR A 43 4.94 -8.78 -11.41
N ILE A 44 5.41 -9.23 -10.26
CA ILE A 44 6.06 -8.39 -9.25
C ILE A 44 7.44 -8.93 -8.88
N ILE A 45 8.33 -8.04 -8.47
CA ILE A 45 9.51 -8.38 -7.68
C ILE A 45 9.29 -7.88 -6.25
N ASN A 46 9.39 -8.77 -5.26
CA ASN A 46 9.18 -8.42 -3.85
C ASN A 46 10.39 -8.71 -2.97
N MET A 47 10.47 -8.01 -1.84
CA MET A 47 11.34 -8.31 -0.71
C MET A 47 10.55 -8.19 0.60
N ASN A 48 10.98 -8.92 1.64
CA ASN A 48 10.27 -9.04 2.90
C ASN A 48 10.93 -8.26 4.04
N TYR A 49 10.10 -7.70 4.90
CA TYR A 49 10.51 -6.84 6.01
C TYR A 49 9.72 -7.12 7.27
N THR A 50 10.37 -6.95 8.42
CA THR A 50 9.74 -6.99 9.75
C THR A 50 10.08 -5.73 10.54
N GLY A 51 9.16 -5.26 11.37
CA GLY A 51 9.34 -4.00 12.11
C GLY A 51 8.00 -3.40 12.52
N SER A 52 8.01 -2.19 13.09
CA SER A 52 6.75 -1.51 13.42
C SER A 52 6.11 -0.86 12.19
N MET A 53 4.82 -0.52 12.28
CA MET A 53 4.14 0.19 11.18
C MET A 53 4.81 1.53 10.82
N GLN A 54 5.47 2.18 11.78
CA GLN A 54 6.21 3.43 11.55
C GLN A 54 7.50 3.19 10.76
N ASP A 55 8.02 1.96 10.78
CA ASP A 55 9.25 1.59 10.06
C ASP A 55 9.00 1.16 8.62
N THR A 56 7.73 1.04 8.18
CA THR A 56 7.39 0.61 6.81
C THR A 56 8.15 1.40 5.76
N LYS A 57 8.24 2.72 5.91
CA LYS A 57 8.98 3.59 4.98
C LYS A 57 10.47 3.20 4.84
N LYS A 58 11.13 2.71 5.89
CA LYS A 58 12.52 2.23 5.78
C LYS A 58 12.61 1.02 4.85
N GLY A 59 11.65 0.10 4.95
CA GLY A 59 11.54 -1.05 4.05
C GLY A 59 11.32 -0.63 2.60
N PHE A 60 10.45 0.35 2.36
CA PHE A 60 10.26 0.92 1.02
C PHE A 60 11.56 1.55 0.47
N ASP A 61 12.24 2.38 1.26
CA ASP A 61 13.47 3.05 0.83
C ASP A 61 14.63 2.07 0.57
N ASP A 62 14.76 1.00 1.38
CA ASP A 62 15.74 -0.08 1.16
C ASP A 62 15.41 -0.89 -0.10
N PHE A 63 14.14 -1.27 -0.27
CA PHE A 63 13.66 -2.01 -1.43
C PHE A 63 13.96 -1.27 -2.74
N GLU A 64 13.61 0.02 -2.82
CA GLU A 64 13.87 0.83 -4.02
C GLU A 64 15.37 0.83 -4.38
N LYS A 65 16.25 1.02 -3.39
CA LYS A 65 17.71 1.01 -3.58
C LYS A 65 18.24 -0.35 -4.03
N LYS A 66 17.73 -1.44 -3.46
CA LYS A 66 18.18 -2.81 -3.82
C LYS A 66 17.71 -3.18 -5.21
N VAL A 67 16.44 -2.93 -5.54
CA VAL A 67 15.92 -3.23 -6.88
C VAL A 67 16.59 -2.38 -7.95
N ALA A 68 16.90 -1.12 -7.70
CA ALA A 68 17.66 -0.29 -8.64
C ALA A 68 19.05 -0.85 -9.00
N LYS A 69 19.67 -1.63 -8.09
CA LYS A 69 20.94 -2.33 -8.36
C LYS A 69 20.74 -3.64 -9.12
N LEU A 70 19.65 -4.35 -8.86
CA LEU A 70 19.31 -5.63 -9.51
C LEU A 70 18.81 -5.42 -10.95
N ILE A 71 18.01 -4.38 -11.15
CA ILE A 71 17.34 -4.04 -12.40
C ILE A 71 17.72 -2.59 -12.74
N PRO A 72 18.88 -2.35 -13.39
CA PRO A 72 19.41 -1.01 -13.63
C PRO A 72 18.71 -0.33 -14.82
N ILE A 73 17.41 -0.09 -14.67
CA ILE A 73 16.57 0.62 -15.64
C ILE A 73 16.08 1.94 -15.04
N ASN A 74 15.65 2.85 -15.92
CA ASN A 74 15.10 4.14 -15.48
C ASN A 74 13.82 3.93 -14.65
N GLN A 75 13.85 4.42 -13.42
CA GLN A 75 12.72 4.55 -12.50
C GLN A 75 12.01 5.91 -12.67
N PRO A 76 10.75 6.08 -12.22
CA PRO A 76 9.93 5.14 -11.44
C PRO A 76 9.22 4.07 -12.28
N PHE A 77 8.81 2.99 -11.62
CA PHE A 77 7.78 2.07 -12.10
C PHE A 77 6.40 2.75 -11.99
N SER A 78 5.36 2.27 -12.70
CA SER A 78 4.03 2.87 -12.52
C SER A 78 3.43 2.61 -11.15
N TRP A 79 3.73 1.44 -10.56
CA TRP A 79 3.16 1.01 -9.30
C TRP A 79 4.21 0.41 -8.38
N MET A 80 4.19 0.85 -7.13
CA MET A 80 4.82 0.17 -6.01
C MET A 80 3.71 -0.35 -5.09
N GLY A 81 3.98 -1.40 -4.32
CA GLY A 81 2.96 -1.95 -3.44
C GLY A 81 3.52 -2.54 -2.16
N GLY A 82 2.60 -2.74 -1.21
CA GLY A 82 2.83 -3.43 0.04
C GLY A 82 1.89 -4.62 0.19
N ALA A 83 2.41 -5.78 0.58
CA ALA A 83 1.60 -6.92 1.01
C ALA A 83 1.77 -7.09 2.52
N TYR A 84 0.68 -7.05 3.28
CA TYR A 84 0.73 -7.07 4.75
C TYR A 84 0.27 -8.44 5.28
N TYR A 85 1.13 -9.11 6.05
CA TYR A 85 0.91 -10.49 6.53
C TYR A 85 0.39 -10.55 7.97
N THR A 86 0.52 -9.46 8.70
CA THR A 86 0.07 -9.35 10.08
C THR A 86 -0.97 -8.25 10.21
N THR A 87 -1.93 -8.46 11.11
CA THR A 87 -2.81 -7.37 11.54
C THR A 87 -2.10 -6.60 12.65
N PRO A 88 -1.81 -5.29 12.49
CA PRO A 88 -1.00 -4.54 13.47
C PRO A 88 -1.58 -4.51 14.88
N SER A 89 -2.90 -4.56 15.02
CA SER A 89 -3.56 -4.61 16.34
C SER A 89 -3.55 -5.99 17.00
N GLN A 90 -3.11 -7.03 16.29
CA GLN A 90 -3.13 -8.43 16.77
C GLN A 90 -1.72 -8.97 17.08
N VAL A 91 -0.65 -8.30 16.65
CA VAL A 91 0.71 -8.70 17.02
C VAL A 91 0.99 -8.37 18.49
N LYS A 92 1.72 -9.25 19.18
CA LYS A 92 2.07 -9.06 20.60
C LYS A 92 3.07 -7.91 20.77
N ASN A 93 4.07 -7.84 19.90
CA ASN A 93 5.05 -6.78 19.86
C ASN A 93 4.95 -6.05 18.51
N PRO A 94 4.83 -4.71 18.47
CA PRO A 94 4.75 -3.98 17.22
C PRO A 94 5.88 -4.27 16.21
N ILE A 95 7.07 -4.64 16.66
CA ILE A 95 8.21 -4.97 15.77
C ILE A 95 8.04 -6.30 15.02
N ASP A 96 7.09 -7.13 15.43
CA ASP A 96 6.80 -8.43 14.81
C ASP A 96 5.87 -8.30 13.59
N ASN A 97 5.48 -7.08 13.19
CA ASN A 97 4.70 -6.93 11.96
C ASN A 97 5.54 -7.32 10.76
N LYS A 98 4.90 -8.01 9.82
CA LYS A 98 5.53 -8.55 8.61
C LYS A 98 4.83 -8.01 7.37
N TRP A 99 5.62 -7.55 6.41
CA TRP A 99 5.13 -7.11 5.12
C TRP A 99 6.14 -7.40 4.01
N SER A 100 5.67 -7.45 2.77
CA SER A 100 6.52 -7.27 1.59
C SER A 100 6.40 -5.86 1.05
N VAL A 101 7.46 -5.41 0.41
CA VAL A 101 7.42 -4.31 -0.56
C VAL A 101 7.69 -4.88 -1.94
N PHE A 102 7.03 -4.36 -2.97
CA PHE A 102 7.23 -4.82 -4.33
C PHE A 102 7.02 -3.73 -5.39
N PHE A 103 7.57 -3.96 -6.59
CA PHE A 103 7.24 -3.22 -7.80
C PHE A 103 6.43 -4.10 -8.74
N VAL A 104 5.45 -3.49 -9.42
CA VAL A 104 4.76 -4.11 -10.55
C VAL A 104 5.58 -3.86 -11.82
N LEU A 105 5.77 -4.92 -12.61
CA LEU A 105 6.71 -4.90 -13.74
C LEU A 105 6.02 -4.97 -15.11
N ASP A 106 4.70 -5.16 -15.17
CA ASP A 106 3.96 -5.50 -16.40
C ASP A 106 4.05 -4.41 -17.49
N ASP A 107 4.09 -3.14 -17.08
CA ASP A 107 4.15 -1.99 -17.97
C ASP A 107 5.58 -1.65 -18.41
N ARG A 108 6.58 -2.42 -17.95
CA ARG A 108 8.01 -2.21 -18.23
C ARG A 108 8.64 -3.53 -18.72
N PRO A 109 8.47 -3.88 -20.01
CA PRO A 109 8.93 -5.15 -20.57
C PRO A 109 10.44 -5.42 -20.33
N GLU A 110 11.26 -4.37 -20.39
CA GLU A 110 12.70 -4.45 -20.10
C GLU A 110 12.98 -4.80 -18.64
N ALA A 111 12.18 -4.28 -17.70
CA ALA A 111 12.27 -4.59 -16.28
C ALA A 111 11.86 -6.03 -16.01
N LEU A 112 10.73 -6.42 -16.61
CA LEU A 112 10.17 -7.75 -16.47
C LEU A 112 11.15 -8.81 -16.98
N ALA A 113 11.77 -8.56 -18.14
CA ALA A 113 12.79 -9.45 -18.71
C ALA A 113 14.02 -9.55 -17.80
N ALA A 114 14.52 -8.41 -17.30
CA ALA A 114 15.66 -8.38 -16.39
C ALA A 114 15.35 -9.10 -15.06
N ALA A 115 14.17 -8.86 -14.46
CA ALA A 115 13.72 -9.53 -13.25
C ALA A 115 13.63 -11.05 -13.44
N LYS A 116 13.05 -11.52 -14.55
CA LYS A 116 12.96 -12.96 -14.87
C LYS A 116 14.32 -13.62 -15.14
N ALA A 117 15.34 -12.85 -15.51
CA ALA A 117 16.70 -13.34 -15.73
C ALA A 117 17.56 -13.36 -14.46
N LEU A 118 17.06 -12.80 -13.34
CA LEU A 118 17.76 -12.82 -12.07
C LEU A 118 17.91 -14.26 -11.54
N PRO A 119 19.06 -14.61 -10.92
CA PRO A 119 19.25 -15.93 -10.34
C PRO A 119 18.31 -16.14 -9.14
N PRO A 120 18.00 -17.40 -8.77
CA PRO A 120 17.29 -17.66 -7.52
C PRO A 120 17.99 -17.01 -6.32
N SER A 121 17.21 -16.37 -5.45
CA SER A 121 17.71 -15.65 -4.29
C SER A 121 16.80 -15.88 -3.09
N ASN A 122 17.38 -15.79 -1.90
CA ASN A 122 16.62 -15.73 -0.66
C ASN A 122 16.20 -14.30 -0.30
N GLU A 123 16.71 -13.26 -0.99
CA GLU A 123 16.40 -11.86 -0.65
C GLU A 123 15.17 -11.31 -1.39
N TYR A 124 14.85 -11.87 -2.55
CA TYR A 124 13.70 -11.45 -3.37
C TYR A 124 13.02 -12.63 -4.02
N LYS A 125 11.77 -12.43 -4.44
CA LYS A 125 11.09 -13.30 -5.40
C LYS A 125 10.58 -12.50 -6.58
N VAL A 126 10.45 -13.17 -7.72
CA VAL A 126 9.79 -12.64 -8.92
C VAL A 126 8.60 -13.55 -9.21
N ILE A 127 7.40 -13.07 -8.93
CA ILE A 127 6.18 -13.89 -8.90
C ILE A 127 5.10 -13.24 -9.75
N THR A 128 4.27 -14.06 -10.41
CA THR A 128 3.07 -13.59 -11.12
C THR A 128 1.84 -13.87 -10.26
N ILE A 129 1.14 -12.83 -9.86
CA ILE A 129 -0.16 -12.91 -9.21
C ILE A 129 -1.20 -13.03 -10.34
N PRO A 130 -1.92 -14.15 -10.44
CA PRO A 130 -2.88 -14.34 -11.51
C PRO A 130 -4.11 -13.44 -11.32
N LYS A 131 -4.80 -13.23 -12.44
CA LYS A 131 -6.10 -12.56 -12.46
C LYS A 131 -7.12 -13.37 -11.65
N THR A 132 -7.82 -12.73 -10.70
CA THR A 132 -8.86 -13.40 -9.90
C THR A 132 -9.90 -12.40 -9.39
N ASN A 133 -11.01 -12.90 -8.83
CA ASN A 133 -11.99 -12.07 -8.15
C ASN A 133 -11.45 -11.57 -6.81
N VAL A 134 -11.58 -10.27 -6.59
CA VAL A 134 -11.06 -9.56 -5.42
C VAL A 134 -12.12 -8.61 -4.89
N LEU A 135 -12.00 -8.29 -3.60
CA LEU A 135 -12.71 -7.17 -3.01
C LEU A 135 -11.80 -5.95 -3.08
N PHE A 136 -12.28 -4.92 -3.74
CA PHE A 136 -11.49 -3.75 -4.09
C PHE A 136 -12.03 -2.48 -3.44
N GLY A 137 -11.12 -1.65 -2.93
CA GLY A 137 -11.40 -0.26 -2.57
C GLY A 137 -10.30 0.68 -3.05
N SER A 138 -10.58 1.98 -3.14
CA SER A 138 -9.58 2.98 -3.49
C SER A 138 -9.67 4.26 -2.66
N PHE A 139 -8.55 4.99 -2.60
CA PHE A 139 -8.49 6.29 -1.94
C PHE A 139 -7.59 7.28 -2.71
N PRO A 140 -7.97 8.55 -2.87
CA PRO A 140 -7.15 9.54 -3.56
C PRO A 140 -5.75 9.70 -3.00
N PHE A 141 -4.76 9.56 -3.88
CA PHE A 141 -3.40 9.97 -3.57
C PHE A 141 -3.23 11.47 -3.84
N ARG A 142 -2.94 12.24 -2.79
CA ARG A 142 -2.73 13.70 -2.89
C ARG A 142 -1.37 14.11 -2.34
N ASN A 143 -0.93 13.46 -1.27
CA ASN A 143 0.37 13.64 -0.63
C ASN A 143 0.61 12.46 0.35
N PRO A 144 1.76 12.37 1.04
CA PRO A 144 2.04 11.26 1.94
C PRO A 144 1.03 11.02 3.06
N LEU A 145 0.21 12.00 3.46
CA LEU A 145 -0.87 11.78 4.44
C LEU A 145 -2.00 10.91 3.88
N SER A 146 -2.12 10.78 2.55
CA SER A 146 -3.03 9.81 1.93
C SER A 146 -2.70 8.37 2.33
N TYR A 147 -1.43 8.03 2.60
CA TYR A 147 -1.04 6.70 3.08
C TYR A 147 -1.59 6.39 4.47
N MET A 148 -1.93 7.42 5.26
CA MET A 148 -2.58 7.27 6.55
C MET A 148 -4.11 7.30 6.42
N PHE A 149 -4.65 8.26 5.65
CA PHE A 149 -6.10 8.40 5.51
C PHE A 149 -6.76 7.28 4.70
N GLY A 150 -6.08 6.73 3.70
CA GLY A 150 -6.61 5.64 2.88
C GLY A 150 -6.97 4.41 3.71
N PRO A 151 -6.04 3.79 4.45
CA PRO A 151 -6.33 2.66 5.33
C PRO A 151 -7.44 2.96 6.35
N MET A 152 -7.41 4.13 6.97
CA MET A 152 -8.41 4.56 7.98
C MET A 152 -9.84 4.61 7.42
N LYS A 153 -10.00 4.84 6.11
CA LYS A 153 -11.31 4.97 5.47
C LYS A 153 -11.72 3.70 4.73
N VAL A 154 -10.77 3.01 4.11
CA VAL A 154 -11.03 1.85 3.26
C VAL A 154 -11.15 0.56 4.07
N TYR A 155 -10.23 0.28 4.99
CA TYR A 155 -10.26 -0.98 5.74
C TYR A 155 -11.52 -1.19 6.59
N PRO A 156 -12.10 -0.18 7.27
CA PRO A 156 -13.37 -0.39 7.97
C PRO A 156 -14.49 -0.88 7.06
N ARG A 157 -14.55 -0.38 5.82
CA ARG A 157 -15.57 -0.78 4.83
C ARG A 157 -15.30 -2.16 4.24
N ILE A 158 -14.04 -2.50 4.01
CA ILE A 158 -13.64 -3.85 3.63
C ILE A 158 -14.04 -4.84 4.74
N THR A 159 -13.71 -4.54 5.99
CA THR A 159 -14.03 -5.39 7.15
C THR A 159 -15.54 -5.56 7.33
N GLU A 160 -16.31 -4.49 7.19
CA GLU A 160 -17.79 -4.53 7.21
C GLU A 160 -18.33 -5.50 6.15
N TYR A 161 -17.91 -5.32 4.89
CA TYR A 161 -18.31 -6.19 3.78
C TYR A 161 -17.91 -7.66 4.03
N MET A 162 -16.66 -7.91 4.44
CA MET A 162 -16.17 -9.26 4.69
C MET A 162 -16.95 -9.98 5.80
N ASN A 163 -17.32 -9.25 6.86
CA ASN A 163 -18.11 -9.78 7.97
C ASN A 163 -19.56 -10.07 7.56
N GLU A 164 -20.20 -9.16 6.82
CA GLU A 164 -21.58 -9.33 6.32
C GLU A 164 -21.70 -10.55 5.40
N HIS A 165 -20.72 -10.73 4.51
CA HIS A 165 -20.70 -11.81 3.54
C HIS A 165 -19.99 -13.09 4.02
N LYS A 166 -19.41 -13.08 5.23
CA LYS A 166 -18.67 -14.20 5.84
C LYS A 166 -17.53 -14.73 4.96
N ILE A 167 -16.81 -13.81 4.32
CA ILE A 167 -15.66 -14.11 3.46
C ILE A 167 -14.35 -13.78 4.19
N ALA A 168 -13.32 -14.59 3.95
CA ALA A 168 -11.99 -14.38 4.51
C ALA A 168 -10.99 -14.22 3.37
N SER A 169 -10.11 -13.23 3.45
CA SER A 169 -9.06 -13.01 2.46
C SER A 169 -7.87 -13.93 2.74
N VAL A 170 -7.20 -14.34 1.67
CA VAL A 170 -5.93 -15.07 1.71
C VAL A 170 -4.72 -14.15 1.56
N GLY A 171 -4.96 -12.91 1.11
CA GLY A 171 -3.92 -11.90 0.93
C GLY A 171 -4.49 -10.49 0.82
N CYS A 172 -3.69 -9.52 1.23
CA CYS A 172 -4.01 -8.09 1.14
C CYS A 172 -2.84 -7.38 0.45
N ILE A 173 -3.15 -6.63 -0.60
CA ILE A 173 -2.19 -5.79 -1.32
C ILE A 173 -2.70 -4.35 -1.33
N GLU A 174 -1.81 -3.42 -0.98
CA GLU A 174 -1.95 -2.01 -1.29
C GLU A 174 -1.08 -1.69 -2.53
N LEU A 175 -1.63 -0.99 -3.52
CA LEU A 175 -0.87 -0.45 -4.64
C LEU A 175 -0.87 1.08 -4.59
N TYR A 176 0.32 1.64 -4.64
CA TYR A 176 0.60 3.07 -4.63
C TYR A 176 1.09 3.50 -6.03
N PRO A 177 0.37 4.42 -6.68
CA PRO A 177 0.78 4.92 -7.98
C PRO A 177 1.87 5.99 -7.85
N TYR A 178 2.80 6.02 -8.82
CA TYR A 178 3.63 7.23 -9.05
C TYR A 178 2.91 8.26 -9.93
N GLY A 179 1.80 7.87 -10.57
CA GLY A 179 0.95 8.69 -11.41
C GLY A 179 -0.25 9.33 -10.68
N PRO A 180 -1.25 9.81 -11.43
CA PRO A 180 -2.42 10.51 -10.88
C PRO A 180 -3.50 9.59 -10.29
N GLU A 181 -3.30 8.27 -10.32
CA GLU A 181 -4.28 7.28 -9.90
C GLU A 181 -4.53 7.31 -8.37
N ASP A 182 -5.65 6.70 -7.96
CA ASP A 182 -5.95 6.48 -6.54
C ASP A 182 -5.09 5.32 -5.98
N ILE A 183 -4.77 5.35 -4.69
CA ILE A 183 -4.25 4.20 -3.94
C ILE A 183 -5.29 3.09 -4.02
N GLN A 184 -4.84 1.87 -4.27
CA GLN A 184 -5.69 0.69 -4.42
C GLN A 184 -5.51 -0.25 -3.23
N TYR A 185 -6.62 -0.77 -2.70
CA TYR A 185 -6.67 -1.75 -1.62
C TYR A 185 -7.35 -2.99 -2.16
N ILE A 186 -6.64 -4.10 -2.18
CA ILE A 186 -7.06 -5.31 -2.90
C ILE A 186 -6.99 -6.49 -1.95
N MET A 187 -8.16 -7.04 -1.62
CA MET A 187 -8.29 -8.28 -0.85
C MET A 187 -8.49 -9.45 -1.80
N TYR A 188 -7.58 -10.42 -1.72
CA TYR A 188 -7.61 -11.64 -2.53
C TYR A 188 -8.26 -12.77 -1.73
N PHE A 189 -9.05 -13.59 -2.41
CA PHE A 189 -9.76 -14.73 -1.81
C PHE A 189 -9.24 -16.08 -2.29
N ASP A 190 -8.62 -16.09 -3.47
CA ASP A 190 -8.02 -17.27 -4.10
C ASP A 190 -6.50 -17.12 -4.20
N HIS A 191 -5.83 -18.20 -4.63
CA HIS A 191 -4.39 -18.24 -4.86
C HIS A 191 -3.53 -18.00 -3.61
N LYS A 192 -3.91 -18.62 -2.50
CA LYS A 192 -3.18 -18.53 -1.22
C LYS A 192 -1.70 -18.91 -1.39
N GLU A 193 -1.41 -19.88 -2.25
CA GLU A 193 -0.06 -20.35 -2.56
C GLU A 193 0.87 -19.21 -3.01
N ILE A 194 0.34 -18.21 -3.72
CA ILE A 194 1.12 -17.04 -4.17
C ILE A 194 1.50 -16.15 -2.97
N PHE A 195 0.58 -15.97 -2.02
CA PHE A 195 0.85 -15.19 -0.81
C PHE A 195 1.76 -15.92 0.19
N ASP A 196 1.74 -17.25 0.16
CA ASP A 196 2.72 -18.06 0.89
C ASP A 196 4.11 -17.95 0.23
N GLU A 197 4.19 -18.01 -1.10
CA GLU A 197 5.44 -17.86 -1.85
C GLU A 197 6.08 -16.48 -1.66
N LEU A 198 5.28 -15.41 -1.62
CA LEU A 198 5.78 -14.05 -1.34
C LEU A 198 6.51 -13.97 0.00
N GLN A 199 6.16 -14.82 0.97
CA GLN A 199 6.75 -14.85 2.30
C GLN A 199 8.02 -15.72 2.39
N GLU A 200 8.41 -16.42 1.31
CA GLU A 200 9.56 -17.33 1.33
C GLU A 200 10.92 -16.61 1.29
N SER A 201 10.98 -15.34 0.85
CA SER A 201 12.20 -14.56 0.96
C SER A 201 12.46 -14.12 2.41
N SER A 202 13.72 -13.92 2.75
CA SER A 202 14.16 -13.50 4.07
C SER A 202 13.50 -12.18 4.49
N PHE A 203 13.09 -12.12 5.75
CA PHE A 203 12.57 -10.91 6.37
C PHE A 203 13.74 -10.09 6.92
N VAL A 204 13.95 -8.90 6.36
CA VAL A 204 14.95 -7.94 6.86
C VAL A 204 14.31 -7.09 7.96
N ALA A 205 14.97 -6.99 9.12
CA ALA A 205 14.46 -6.21 10.23
C ALA A 205 14.68 -4.71 9.97
N ALA A 206 13.63 -3.90 10.11
CA ALA A 206 13.66 -2.49 9.73
C ALA A 206 14.51 -1.60 10.67
N ASN A 207 14.92 -2.13 11.83
CA ASN A 207 15.91 -1.50 12.71
C ASN A 207 17.37 -1.74 12.26
N GLU A 208 17.59 -2.60 11.26
CA GLU A 208 18.90 -2.89 10.66
C GLU A 208 19.12 -2.15 9.33
N LEU A 209 18.14 -1.36 8.88
CA LEU A 209 18.14 -0.59 7.62
C LEU A 209 18.71 0.83 7.75
#